data_AF-A5AI14-F1
#
_entry.id   AF-A5AI14-F1
#
_cell.length_a   1.000
_cell.length_b   1.000
_cell.length_c   1.000
_cell.angle_alpha   90.00
_cell.angle_beta   90.00
_cell.angle_gamma   90.00
#
_symmetry.space_group_name_H-M   'P 1'
#
loop_
_entity.id
_entity.type
_entity.pdbx_description
1 polymer ?
#
loop_
_entity_poly.entity_id
_entity_poly.type
_entity_poly.pdbx_seq_one_letter_code
_entity_poly.pdbx_strand_id
1 'polypeptide(L)'
;MGDEVDGVPGIQHVAPGFGRKTALKLLKKHGSLENLLNAAAVRTVGRQYAQNALTKYADFLRRNYEILSLRRDVDVQLEEEWLFDRDSRNDSVVLSNFFKLLGETQKLTNQNTSHSSDG
;
A
#
# COMPACT_ATOMS: atom_id res chain seq x y z
N MET A 1 5.64 0.72 10.48
CA MET A 1 5.26 2.12 10.22
C MET A 1 3.75 2.30 10.21
N GLY A 2 2.99 1.23 9.99
CA GLY A 2 1.55 1.34 9.78
C GLY A 2 1.24 1.67 8.31
N ASP A 3 -0.03 1.60 8.00
CA ASP A 3 -0.68 2.01 6.77
C ASP A 3 -1.93 2.78 7.14
N GLU A 4 -1.91 4.10 6.95
CA GLU A 4 -3.01 4.98 7.37
C GLU A 4 -4.23 4.86 6.46
N VAL A 5 -4.00 4.60 5.16
CA VAL A 5 -5.08 4.42 4.18
C VAL A 5 -5.90 3.18 4.51
N ASP A 6 -5.22 2.12 4.97
CA ASP A 6 -5.84 0.86 5.37
C ASP A 6 -6.22 0.82 6.87
N GLY A 7 -6.07 1.94 7.60
CA GLY A 7 -6.44 2.03 9.01
C GLY A 7 -5.59 1.16 9.94
N VAL A 8 -4.38 0.77 9.53
CA VAL A 8 -3.42 -0.01 10.31
C VAL A 8 -2.41 0.93 10.99
N PRO A 9 -2.58 1.28 12.27
CA PRO A 9 -1.68 2.23 12.92
C PRO A 9 -0.28 1.65 13.10
N GLY A 10 0.74 2.50 12.93
CA GLY A 10 2.10 2.19 13.36
C GLY A 10 2.32 2.50 14.83
N ILE A 11 3.49 2.14 15.38
CA ILE A 11 3.83 2.41 16.78
C ILE A 11 4.34 3.85 17.04
N GLN A 12 4.38 4.72 16.02
CA GLN A 12 4.95 6.06 16.13
C GLN A 12 4.25 6.94 17.18
N HIS A 13 2.96 6.70 17.44
CA HIS A 13 2.17 7.42 18.45
C HIS A 13 2.55 7.04 19.89
N VAL A 14 3.01 5.80 20.12
CA VAL A 14 3.43 5.28 21.45
C VAL A 14 4.95 5.22 21.63
N ALA A 15 5.71 5.29 20.54
CA ALA A 15 7.16 5.35 20.53
C ALA A 15 7.67 6.48 19.62
N PRO A 16 7.56 7.75 20.06
CA PRO A 16 8.08 8.89 19.31
C PRO A 16 9.57 8.70 18.98
N GLY A 17 9.94 8.89 17.71
CA GLY A 17 11.30 8.63 17.22
C GLY A 17 11.54 7.24 16.63
N PHE A 18 10.62 6.28 16.81
CA PHE A 18 10.62 5.02 16.07
C PHE A 18 10.00 5.19 14.67
N GLY A 19 10.67 5.97 13.81
CA GLY A 19 10.23 6.28 12.45
C GLY A 19 10.90 5.42 11.36
N ARG A 20 10.60 5.72 10.09
CA ARG A 20 11.06 4.96 8.91
C ARG A 20 12.57 4.71 8.92
N LYS A 21 13.37 5.74 9.27
CA LYS A 21 14.84 5.65 9.33
C LYS A 21 15.31 4.62 10.36
N THR A 22 14.72 4.61 11.55
CA THR A 22 15.06 3.68 12.63
C THR A 22 14.67 2.25 12.26
N ALA A 23 13.44 2.04 11.77
CA ALA A 23 12.99 0.71 11.36
C ALA A 23 13.84 0.15 10.20
N LEU A 24 14.15 0.97 9.19
CA LEU A 24 14.99 0.56 8.07
C LEU A 24 16.39 0.15 8.54
N LYS A 25 17.01 0.91 9.46
CA LYS A 25 18.33 0.58 10.02
C LYS A 25 18.31 -0.76 10.78
N LEU A 26 17.26 -1.00 11.57
CA LEU A 26 17.11 -2.23 12.34
C LEU A 26 16.82 -3.43 11.43
N LEU A 27 15.92 -3.28 10.47
CA LEU A 27 15.62 -4.34 9.49
C LEU A 27 16.84 -4.68 8.62
N LYS A 28 17.61 -3.68 8.15
CA LYS A 28 18.87 -3.95 7.43
C LYS A 28 19.87 -4.74 8.27
N LYS A 29 19.89 -4.54 9.59
CA LYS A 29 20.80 -5.24 10.51
C LYS A 29 20.32 -6.66 10.87
N HIS A 30 19.01 -6.88 10.96
CA HIS A 30 18.43 -8.12 11.46
C HIS A 30 17.76 -9.00 10.38
N GLY A 31 17.58 -8.47 9.17
CA GLY A 31 17.03 -9.18 8.01
C GLY A 31 15.50 -9.22 7.96
N SER A 32 14.85 -9.58 9.08
CA SER A 32 13.39 -9.70 9.17
C SER A 32 12.84 -9.10 10.46
N LEU A 33 11.52 -8.88 10.49
CA LEU A 33 10.83 -8.45 11.71
C LEU A 33 10.96 -9.50 12.83
N GLU A 34 10.73 -10.77 12.54
CA GLU A 34 10.87 -11.83 13.54
C GLU A 34 12.29 -11.94 14.10
N ASN A 35 13.32 -11.87 13.26
CA ASN A 35 14.70 -11.87 13.73
C ASN A 35 15.01 -10.65 14.60
N LEU A 36 14.43 -9.49 14.29
CA LEU A 36 14.57 -8.28 15.09
C LEU A 36 13.88 -8.44 16.46
N LEU A 37 12.66 -8.95 16.50
CA LEU A 37 11.89 -9.15 17.74
C LEU A 37 12.53 -10.23 18.62
N ASN A 38 12.95 -11.35 18.04
CA ASN A 38 13.65 -12.42 18.76
C ASN A 38 14.98 -11.92 19.33
N ALA A 39 15.73 -11.13 18.55
CA ALA A 39 16.95 -10.52 19.06
C ALA A 39 16.67 -9.52 20.19
N ALA A 40 15.62 -8.70 20.08
CA ALA A 40 15.20 -7.76 21.11
C ALA A 40 14.78 -8.46 22.42
N ALA A 41 14.20 -9.66 22.34
CA ALA A 41 13.81 -10.43 23.52
C ALA A 41 15.01 -10.94 24.35
N VAL A 42 16.15 -11.20 23.68
CA VAL A 42 17.35 -11.77 24.32
C VAL A 42 18.40 -10.70 24.66
N ARG A 43 18.52 -9.65 23.85
CA ARG A 43 19.54 -8.61 24.01
C ARG A 43 19.08 -7.24 23.51
N THR A 44 19.78 -6.20 23.94
CA THR A 44 19.52 -4.84 23.47
C THR A 44 19.77 -4.70 21.97
N VAL A 45 18.78 -4.18 21.25
CA VAL A 45 18.86 -3.78 19.85
C VAL A 45 18.64 -2.27 19.71
N GLY A 46 19.61 -1.59 19.09
CA GLY A 46 19.54 -0.14 18.93
C GLY A 46 19.67 0.63 20.24
N ARG A 47 18.97 1.77 20.34
CA ARG A 47 18.93 2.61 21.55
C ARG A 47 17.81 2.16 22.47
N GLN A 48 17.86 2.54 23.74
CA GLN A 48 16.87 2.12 24.76
C GLN A 48 15.41 2.37 24.36
N TYR A 49 15.10 3.50 23.72
CA TYR A 49 13.74 3.78 23.27
C TYR A 49 13.25 2.76 22.22
N ALA A 50 14.13 2.34 21.30
CA ALA A 50 13.80 1.38 20.26
C ALA A 50 13.69 -0.04 20.84
N GLN A 51 14.57 -0.38 21.78
CA GLN A 51 14.50 -1.61 22.55
C GLN A 51 13.15 -1.73 23.27
N ASN A 52 12.77 -0.69 24.04
CA ASN A 52 11.52 -0.66 24.78
C ASN A 52 10.30 -0.75 23.85
N ALA A 53 10.35 -0.08 22.69
CA ALA A 53 9.29 -0.13 21.70
C ALA A 53 9.11 -1.55 21.13
N LEU A 54 10.21 -2.22 20.78
CA LEU A 54 10.19 -3.56 20.21
C LEU A 54 9.74 -4.63 21.22
N THR A 55 10.13 -4.52 22.48
CA THR A 55 9.71 -5.48 23.52
C THR A 55 8.26 -5.25 23.96
N LYS A 56 7.85 -4.00 24.17
CA LYS A 56 6.49 -3.68 24.65
C LYS A 56 5.41 -3.90 23.59
N TYR A 57 5.73 -3.68 22.32
CA TYR A 57 4.75 -3.75 21.22
C TYR A 57 5.05 -4.88 20.23
N ALA A 58 5.76 -5.93 20.67
CA ALA A 58 6.14 -7.08 19.82
C ALA A 58 4.91 -7.72 19.15
N ASP A 59 3.90 -8.08 19.95
CA ASP A 59 2.70 -8.77 19.44
C ASP A 59 1.88 -7.90 18.50
N PHE A 60 1.80 -6.59 18.80
CA PHE A 60 1.17 -5.61 17.91
C PHE A 60 1.89 -5.53 16.55
N LEU A 61 3.23 -5.54 16.56
CA LEU A 61 4.01 -5.54 15.32
C LEU A 61 3.82 -6.82 14.51
N ARG A 62 3.72 -7.99 15.16
CA ARG A 62 3.42 -9.27 14.49
C ARG A 62 2.04 -9.26 13.84
N ARG A 63 1.02 -8.83 14.59
CA ARG A 63 -0.34 -8.74 14.08
C ARG A 63 -0.45 -7.78 12.89
N ASN A 64 0.20 -6.62 12.98
CA ASN A 64 0.25 -5.69 11.84
C ASN A 64 0.96 -6.30 10.64
N TYR A 65 2.03 -7.08 10.87
CA TYR A 65 2.73 -7.76 9.77
C TYR A 65 1.83 -8.79 9.08
N GLU A 66 1.04 -9.55 9.83
CA GLU A 66 0.06 -10.48 9.26
C GLU A 66 -0.99 -9.77 8.41
N ILE A 67 -1.58 -8.69 8.92
CA ILE A 67 -2.63 -7.92 8.23
C ILE A 67 -2.08 -7.25 6.96
N LEU A 68 -0.86 -6.71 7.02
CA LEU A 68 -0.23 -6.02 5.89
C LEU A 68 0.40 -6.97 4.87
N SER A 69 0.51 -8.26 5.19
CA SER A 69 1.11 -9.25 4.28
C SER A 69 0.05 -9.82 3.35
N LEU A 70 0.32 -9.78 2.05
CA LEU A 70 -0.52 -10.46 1.08
C LEU A 70 -0.41 -11.98 1.23
N ARG A 71 -1.57 -12.64 1.30
CA ARG A 71 -1.64 -14.09 1.13
C ARG A 71 -1.23 -14.47 -0.28
N ARG A 72 -0.33 -15.44 -0.40
CA ARG A 72 0.18 -15.95 -1.69
C ARG A 72 -0.45 -17.26 -2.10
N ASP A 73 -1.20 -17.88 -1.21
CA ASP A 73 -1.84 -19.18 -1.30
C ASP A 73 -3.35 -19.02 -1.50
N VAL A 74 -3.78 -17.94 -2.13
CA VAL A 74 -5.19 -17.70 -2.40
C VAL A 74 -5.60 -18.57 -3.57
N ASP A 75 -6.68 -19.32 -3.39
CA ASP A 75 -7.30 -20.10 -4.45
C ASP A 75 -8.03 -19.16 -5.41
N VAL A 76 -7.30 -18.70 -6.43
CA VAL A 76 -7.84 -17.82 -7.48
C VAL A 76 -8.31 -18.72 -8.62
N GLN A 77 -9.62 -18.88 -8.72
CA GLN A 77 -10.26 -19.56 -9.84
C GLN A 77 -10.31 -18.58 -11.03
N LEU A 78 -9.74 -19.00 -12.16
CA LEU A 78 -9.84 -18.27 -13.43
C LEU A 78 -10.84 -19.00 -14.32
N GLU A 79 -11.81 -18.26 -14.83
CA GLU A 79 -12.81 -18.81 -15.75
C GLU A 79 -12.17 -19.14 -17.10
N GLU A 80 -12.55 -20.27 -17.69
CA GLU A 80 -11.94 -20.77 -18.93
C GLU A 80 -12.12 -19.77 -20.09
N GLU A 81 -13.25 -19.06 -20.14
CA GLU A 81 -13.50 -18.00 -21.12
C GLU A 81 -12.49 -16.84 -21.09
N TRP A 82 -11.78 -16.63 -19.98
CA TRP A 82 -10.77 -15.57 -19.87
C TRP A 82 -9.39 -16.00 -20.40
N LEU A 83 -9.20 -17.30 -20.63
CA LEU A 83 -7.92 -17.88 -21.01
C LEU A 83 -7.72 -17.94 -22.54
N PHE A 84 -8.65 -17.38 -23.32
CA PHE A 84 -8.53 -17.28 -24.76
C PHE A 84 -7.85 -15.99 -25.20
N ASP A 85 -7.09 -16.07 -26.30
CA ASP A 85 -6.60 -14.88 -26.97
C ASP A 85 -7.78 -13.99 -27.41
N ARG A 86 -7.83 -12.77 -26.88
CA ARG A 86 -8.85 -11.80 -27.29
C ARG A 86 -8.61 -11.38 -28.74
N ASP A 87 -9.69 -11.31 -29.52
CA ASP A 87 -9.70 -10.67 -30.83
C ASP A 87 -9.41 -9.15 -30.69
N SER A 88 -8.27 -8.71 -31.23
CA SER A 88 -7.80 -7.33 -31.18
C SER A 88 -8.03 -6.54 -32.47
N ARG A 89 -8.66 -7.16 -33.49
CA ARG A 89 -8.79 -6.56 -34.83
C ARG A 89 -9.53 -5.23 -34.84
N ASN A 90 -10.44 -5.01 -33.90
CA ASN A 90 -11.26 -3.80 -33.83
C ASN A 90 -10.76 -2.76 -32.82
N ASP A 91 -9.69 -3.05 -32.07
CA ASP A 91 -9.27 -2.20 -30.94
C ASP A 91 -8.97 -0.76 -31.37
N SER A 92 -8.25 -0.60 -32.50
CA SER A 92 -7.86 0.72 -32.98
C SER A 92 -9.08 1.61 -33.26
N VAL A 93 -10.14 1.05 -33.84
CA VAL A 93 -11.37 1.79 -34.16
C VAL A 93 -12.14 2.12 -32.88
N VAL A 94 -12.32 1.13 -32.00
CA VAL A 94 -13.06 1.30 -30.74
C VAL A 94 -12.37 2.33 -29.84
N LEU A 95 -11.05 2.22 -29.65
CA LEU A 95 -10.28 3.16 -28.85
C LEU A 95 -10.29 4.57 -29.46
N SER A 96 -10.15 4.70 -30.79
CA SER A 96 -10.19 6.01 -31.45
C SER A 96 -11.55 6.70 -31.26
N ASN A 97 -12.64 5.95 -31.38
CA ASN A 97 -13.98 6.47 -31.16
C ASN A 97 -14.21 6.84 -29.69
N PHE A 98 -13.72 6.00 -28.77
CA PHE A 98 -13.80 6.26 -27.34
C PHE A 98 -13.04 7.54 -26.94
N PHE A 99 -11.82 7.74 -27.48
CA PHE A 99 -11.07 8.97 -27.22
C PHE A 99 -11.74 10.22 -27.80
N LYS A 100 -12.37 10.13 -28.97
CA LYS A 100 -13.17 11.24 -29.53
C LYS A 100 -14.33 11.58 -28.60
N LEU A 101 -15.09 10.57 -28.14
CA LEU A 101 -16.19 10.75 -27.21
C LEU A 101 -15.74 11.39 -25.88
N LEU A 102 -14.63 10.93 -25.31
CA LEU A 102 -14.05 11.51 -24.10
C LEU A 102 -13.57 12.96 -24.30
N GLY A 103 -12.98 13.27 -25.47
CA GLY A 103 -12.57 14.63 -25.82
C GLY A 103 -13.76 15.57 -26.04
N GLU A 104 -14.84 15.09 -26.63
CA GLU A 104 -16.08 15.85 -26.86
C GLU A 104 -16.80 16.15 -25.55
N THR A 105 -16.88 15.18 -24.64
CA THR A 105 -17.42 15.38 -23.29
C THR A 105 -16.62 16.40 -22.48
N GLN A 106 -15.28 16.37 -22.53
CA GLN A 106 -14.46 17.42 -21.89
C GLN A 106 -14.71 18.82 -22.44
N LYS A 107 -14.90 18.94 -23.77
CA LYS A 107 -15.23 20.24 -24.41
C LYS A 107 -16.58 20.77 -23.95
N LEU A 108 -17.59 19.91 -23.80
CA LEU A 108 -18.92 20.30 -23.30
C LEU A 108 -18.87 20.75 -21.83
N THR A 109 -18.12 20.05 -20.97
CA THR A 109 -17.99 20.43 -19.56
C THR A 109 -17.30 21.79 -19.39
N ASN A 110 -16.28 22.09 -20.21
CA ASN A 110 -15.56 23.36 -20.17
C ASN A 110 -16.36 24.54 -20.72
N GLN A 111 -17.28 24.31 -21.66
CA GLN A 111 -18.19 25.35 -22.18
C GLN A 111 -19.28 25.70 -21.16
N ASN A 112 -19.78 24.73 -20.40
CA ASN A 112 -20.81 24.97 -19.37
C ASN A 112 -20.27 25.74 -18.16
N THR A 113 -19.00 25.56 -17.78
CA THR A 113 -18.39 26.31 -16.67
C THR A 113 -18.06 27.76 -17.02
N SER A 114 -17.83 28.06 -18.30
CA SER A 114 -17.53 29.42 -18.77
C SER A 114 -18.78 30.28 -19.02
N HIS A 115 -19.97 29.67 -19.06
CA HIS A 115 -21.25 30.39 -19.16
C HIS A 115 -21.92 30.68 -17.80
N SER A 116 -21.44 30.11 -16.69
CA SER A 116 -22.00 30.36 -15.34
C SER A 116 -21.25 31.44 -14.52
N SER A 117 -20.29 32.15 -15.11
CA SER A 117 -19.49 33.18 -14.43
C SER A 117 -19.86 34.63 -14.76
N ASP A 118 -20.95 34.88 -15.49
CA ASP A 118 -21.56 36.21 -15.64
C ASP A 118 -22.92 36.21 -14.91
N GLY A 119 -22.91 36.63 -13.65
CA GLY A 119 -24.08 36.77 -12.78
C GLY A 119 -23.74 37.44 -11.47
#